data_AF-A0A7Y6TUJ4-F1
#
_entry.id   AF-A0A7Y6TUJ4-F1
#
_cell.length_a   1.000
_cell.length_b   1.000
_cell.length_c   1.000
_cell.angle_alpha   90.00
_cell.angle_beta   90.00
_cell.angle_gamma   90.00
#
_symmetry.space_group_name_H-M   'P 1'
#
loop_
_entity.id
_entity.type
_entity.pdbx_description
1 polymer ?
#
loop_
_entity_poly.entity_id
_entity_poly.type
_entity_poly.pdbx_seq_one_letter_code
_entity_poly.pdbx_strand_id
1 'polypeptide(L)'
;VFIPQDPGAASDLAKEGKMPFDFGSFWFKGQSIRTGQANVKAYNRQLARLIHQGKASPGDIISHRLSLAEAPEGYKHFDDRDEGWTKVILKP
;
A
#
# COMPACT_ATOMS: atom_id res chain seq x y z
N VAL A 1 -0.39 7.93 2.55
CA VAL A 1 -1.85 8.20 2.67
C VAL A 1 -2.36 8.60 1.30
N PHE A 2 -3.55 8.18 0.87
CA PHE A 2 -4.14 8.64 -0.40
C PHE A 2 -4.63 10.08 -0.21
N ILE A 3 -3.71 11.03 -0.34
CA ILE A 3 -3.99 12.45 -0.20
C ILE A 3 -4.34 12.98 -1.59
N PRO A 4 -5.43 13.76 -1.75
CA PRO A 4 -5.80 14.36 -3.04
C PRO A 4 -4.76 15.34 -3.62
N GLN A 5 -3.75 15.74 -2.85
CA GLN A 5 -2.72 16.70 -3.20
C GLN A 5 -1.39 16.22 -2.62
N ASP A 6 -0.30 16.40 -3.37
CA ASP A 6 1.05 16.06 -2.94
C ASP A 6 2.01 17.22 -3.27
N PRO A 7 2.08 18.26 -2.42
CA PRO A 7 2.91 19.43 -2.70
C PRO A 7 4.39 19.12 -2.94
N GLY A 8 4.89 17.97 -2.46
CA GLY A 8 6.26 17.50 -2.67
C GLY A 8 6.50 16.77 -4.00
N ALA A 9 5.46 16.56 -4.81
CA ALA A 9 5.57 15.83 -6.07
C ALA A 9 6.41 16.58 -7.12
N ALA A 10 7.08 15.81 -7.98
CA ALA A 10 8.03 16.35 -8.96
C ALA A 10 7.40 17.19 -10.09
N SER A 11 6.11 17.01 -10.38
CA SER A 11 5.40 17.74 -11.46
C SER A 11 4.24 18.54 -10.92
N ASP A 12 3.92 19.67 -11.57
CA ASP A 12 2.86 20.57 -11.10
C ASP A 12 1.48 19.91 -11.12
N LEU A 13 1.19 19.07 -12.12
CA LEU A 13 -0.02 18.26 -12.15
C LEU A 13 -0.09 17.30 -10.96
N ALA A 14 1.00 16.59 -10.65
CA ALA A 14 1.04 15.67 -9.52
C ALA A 14 0.89 16.39 -8.16
N LYS A 15 1.38 17.64 -8.04
CA LYS A 15 1.15 18.46 -6.85
C LYS A 15 -0.32 18.74 -6.59
N GLU A 16 -1.10 18.91 -7.66
CA GLU A 16 -2.55 19.02 -7.62
C GLU A 16 -3.27 17.65 -7.56
N GLY A 17 -2.54 16.54 -7.40
CA GLY A 17 -3.08 15.18 -7.39
C GLY A 17 -3.56 14.68 -8.76
N LYS A 18 -3.18 15.35 -9.84
CA LYS A 18 -3.53 14.97 -11.22
C LYS A 18 -2.43 14.09 -11.81
N MET A 19 -2.85 13.00 -12.44
CA MET A 19 -1.95 12.08 -13.15
C MET A 19 -2.12 12.27 -14.66
N PRO A 20 -1.08 12.67 -15.41
CA PRO A 20 -1.13 12.62 -16.86
C PRO A 20 -1.26 11.16 -17.31
N PHE A 21 -2.28 10.86 -18.10
CA PHE A 21 -2.61 9.50 -18.51
C PHE A 21 -2.99 9.49 -19.99
N ASP A 22 -2.33 8.65 -20.78
CA ASP A 22 -2.67 8.45 -22.20
C ASP A 22 -3.94 7.60 -22.31
N PHE A 23 -5.08 8.28 -22.18
CA PHE A 23 -6.40 7.64 -22.27
C PHE A 23 -6.72 7.14 -23.68
N GLY A 24 -6.14 7.76 -24.72
CA GLY A 24 -6.35 7.35 -26.11
C GLY A 24 -5.79 5.95 -26.35
N SER A 25 -4.52 5.73 -26.02
CA SER A 25 -3.89 4.41 -26.12
C SER A 25 -4.57 3.37 -25.22
N PHE A 26 -4.97 3.78 -24.01
CA PHE A 26 -5.72 2.90 -23.10
C PHE A 26 -7.03 2.41 -23.72
N TRP A 27 -7.78 3.33 -24.35
CA TRP A 27 -9.03 3.04 -25.04
C TRP A 27 -8.82 2.13 -26.25
N PHE A 28 -7.86 2.43 -27.13
CA PHE A 28 -7.58 1.62 -28.32
C PHE A 28 -7.16 0.19 -27.97
N LYS A 29 -6.53 -0.01 -26.80
CA LYS A 29 -6.17 -1.33 -26.28
C LYS A 29 -7.32 -2.06 -25.59
N GLY A 30 -8.50 -1.44 -25.44
CA GLY A 30 -9.68 -2.06 -24.82
C GLY A 30 -9.52 -2.36 -23.33
N GLN A 31 -8.70 -1.57 -22.63
CA GLN A 31 -8.35 -1.84 -21.24
C GLN A 31 -9.44 -1.38 -20.27
N SER A 32 -9.44 -1.93 -19.04
CA SER A 32 -10.39 -1.59 -17.98
C SER A 32 -9.67 -1.07 -16.73
N ILE A 33 -10.24 -0.05 -16.09
CA ILE A 33 -9.76 0.52 -14.82
C ILE A 33 -10.82 0.33 -13.75
N ARG A 34 -10.42 -0.18 -12.58
CA ARG A 34 -11.23 -0.19 -11.35
C ARG A 34 -10.42 0.47 -10.23
N THR A 35 -11.02 1.43 -9.55
CA THR A 35 -10.38 2.21 -8.47
C THR A 35 -11.27 2.25 -7.25
N GLY A 36 -10.71 2.71 -6.13
CA GLY A 36 -11.42 2.87 -4.86
C GLY A 36 -10.69 2.22 -3.69
N GLN A 37 -11.16 2.50 -2.48
CA GLN A 37 -10.67 1.84 -1.28
C GLN A 37 -11.06 0.36 -1.30
N ALA A 38 -10.22 -0.50 -0.71
CA ALA A 38 -10.48 -1.93 -0.67
C ALA A 38 -11.79 -2.24 0.08
N ASN A 39 -12.70 -2.99 -0.54
CA ASN A 39 -13.88 -3.53 0.13
C ASN A 39 -13.50 -4.72 1.02
N VAL A 40 -12.85 -4.43 2.16
CA VAL A 40 -12.29 -5.45 3.06
C VAL A 40 -13.35 -6.47 3.50
N LYS A 41 -14.58 -6.03 3.79
CA LYS A 41 -15.65 -6.91 4.29
C LYS A 41 -16.09 -7.95 3.27
N ALA A 42 -15.95 -7.68 1.97
CA ALA A 42 -16.28 -8.66 0.93
C ALA A 42 -15.28 -9.84 0.91
N TYR A 43 -14.03 -9.64 1.36
CA TYR A 43 -12.95 -10.61 1.15
C TYR A 43 -12.33 -11.17 2.43
N ASN A 44 -12.37 -10.42 3.55
CA ASN A 44 -11.58 -10.75 4.75
C ASN A 44 -11.85 -12.16 5.31
N ARG A 45 -13.10 -12.64 5.29
CA ARG A 45 -13.46 -13.99 5.78
C ARG A 45 -12.84 -15.10 4.93
N GLN A 46 -12.86 -14.93 3.61
CA GLN A 46 -12.25 -15.90 2.70
C GLN A 46 -10.73 -15.90 2.86
N LEU A 47 -10.12 -14.71 2.91
CA LEU A 47 -8.67 -14.56 3.10
C LEU A 47 -8.21 -15.18 4.43
N ALA A 48 -8.91 -14.91 5.53
CA ALA A 48 -8.62 -15.52 6.83
C ALA A 48 -8.71 -17.06 6.78
N ARG A 49 -9.68 -17.62 6.03
CA ARG A 49 -9.79 -19.07 5.84
C ARG A 49 -8.61 -19.65 5.06
N LEU A 50 -8.11 -18.94 4.04
CA LEU A 50 -6.92 -19.38 3.30
C LEU A 50 -5.69 -19.44 4.21
N ILE A 51 -5.52 -18.45 5.09
CA ILE A 51 -4.45 -18.43 6.09
C ILE A 51 -4.61 -19.60 7.07
N HIS A 52 -5.82 -19.79 7.61
CA HIS A 52 -6.10 -20.89 8.55
C HIS A 52 -5.87 -22.27 7.94
N GLN A 53 -6.14 -22.45 6.65
CA GLN A 53 -5.91 -23.71 5.92
C GLN A 53 -4.45 -23.89 5.46
N GLY A 54 -3.54 -22.96 5.79
CA GLY A 54 -2.14 -23.01 5.34
C GLY A 54 -1.95 -22.76 3.84
N LYS A 55 -2.96 -22.20 3.15
CA LYS A 55 -2.90 -21.89 1.71
C LYS A 55 -2.28 -20.51 1.43
N ALA A 56 -2.10 -19.69 2.45
CA ALA A 56 -1.50 -18.37 2.35
C ALA A 56 -0.71 -18.05 3.63
N SER A 57 0.51 -17.55 3.46
CA SER A 57 1.43 -17.18 4.55
C SER A 57 1.81 -15.69 4.46
N PRO A 58 0.87 -14.74 4.63
CA PRO A 58 1.17 -13.32 4.53
C PRO A 58 2.09 -12.82 5.67
N GLY A 59 2.40 -13.65 6.67
CA GLY A 59 3.36 -13.32 7.70
C GLY A 59 4.81 -13.27 7.20
N ASP A 60 5.10 -13.92 6.07
CA ASP A 60 6.47 -14.06 5.56
C ASP A 60 7.07 -12.73 5.07
N ILE A 61 6.22 -11.75 4.75
CA ILE A 61 6.66 -10.39 4.37
C ILE A 61 7.00 -9.51 5.58
N ILE A 62 6.70 -9.95 6.82
CA ILE A 62 6.95 -9.17 8.03
C ILE A 62 8.46 -9.12 8.26
N SER A 63 9.06 -7.94 8.08
CA SER A 63 10.49 -7.74 8.29
C SER A 63 10.84 -7.43 9.74
N HIS A 64 9.99 -6.67 10.45
CA HIS A 64 10.30 -6.20 11.81
C HIS A 64 9.10 -6.32 12.75
N ARG A 65 9.39 -6.58 14.03
CA ARG A 65 8.42 -6.58 15.12
C ARG A 65 8.97 -5.68 16.22
N LEU A 66 8.28 -4.58 16.48
CA LEU A 66 8.74 -3.54 17.41
C LEU A 66 7.70 -3.34 18.51
N SER A 67 8.11 -2.79 19.65
CA SER A 67 7.19 -2.27 20.66
C SER A 67 6.49 -1.00 20.17
N LEU A 68 5.41 -0.59 20.85
CA LEU A 68 4.73 0.66 20.53
C LEU A 68 5.63 1.90 20.76
N ALA A 69 6.56 1.85 21.71
CA ALA A 69 7.49 2.94 22.00
C ALA A 69 8.49 3.19 20.86
N GLU A 70 8.81 2.15 20.08
CA GLU A 70 9.72 2.20 18.93
C GLU A 70 9.01 2.60 17.62
N ALA A 71 7.70 2.91 17.68
CA ALA A 71 6.95 3.30 16.49
C ALA A 71 7.58 4.47 15.71
N PRO A 72 8.09 5.55 16.34
CA PRO A 72 8.71 6.66 15.60
C PRO A 72 9.88 6.21 14.72
N GLU A 73 10.79 5.40 15.25
CA GLU A 73 11.91 4.83 14.49
C GLU A 73 11.41 3.91 13.38
N GLY A 74 10.40 3.09 13.66
CA GLY A 74 9.79 2.22 12.66
C GLY A 74 9.16 2.97 11.49
N TYR A 75 8.54 4.13 11.74
CA TYR A 75 8.03 5.00 10.68
C TYR A 75 9.17 5.64 9.88
N LYS A 76 10.23 6.10 10.55
CA LYS A 76 11.39 6.72 9.89
C LYS A 76 12.04 5.76 8.88
N HIS A 77 12.43 4.57 9.31
CA HIS A 77 13.05 3.58 8.43
C HIS A 77 12.16 3.17 7.25
N PHE A 78 10.84 3.06 7.48
CA PHE A 78 9.88 2.74 6.42
C PHE A 78 9.73 3.87 5.39
N ASP A 79 9.75 5.13 5.85
CA ASP A 79 9.66 6.33 4.98
C ASP A 79 10.95 6.54 4.16
N ASP A 80 12.10 6.35 4.81
CA ASP A 80 13.44 6.43 4.19
C ASP A 80 13.71 5.26 3.21
N ARG A 81 12.84 4.25 3.19
CA ARG A 81 12.92 3.02 2.37
C ARG A 81 14.21 2.25 2.60
N ASP A 82 14.64 2.18 3.84
CA ASP A 82 15.87 1.46 4.20
C ASP A 82 15.81 -0.01 3.79
N GLU A 83 16.96 -0.54 3.37
CA GLU A 83 17.06 -1.93 2.94
C GLU A 83 16.61 -2.88 4.06
N GLY A 84 15.73 -3.83 3.74
CA GLY A 84 15.15 -4.76 4.70
C GLY A 84 13.91 -4.24 5.45
N TRP A 85 13.52 -2.96 5.33
CA TRP A 85 12.35 -2.40 6.00
C TRP A 85 11.09 -2.41 5.13
N THR A 86 10.42 -3.56 5.05
CA THR A 86 9.26 -3.76 4.16
C THR A 86 7.91 -3.79 4.88
N LYS A 87 7.81 -4.47 6.03
CA LYS A 87 6.57 -4.55 6.81
C LYS A 87 6.85 -4.66 8.30
N VAL A 88 6.51 -3.60 9.04
CA VAL A 88 6.64 -3.53 10.50
C VAL A 88 5.32 -3.90 11.17
N ILE A 89 5.38 -4.71 12.23
CA ILE A 89 4.26 -4.96 13.15
C ILE A 89 4.60 -4.38 14.52
N LEU A 90 3.73 -3.51 15.03
CA LEU A 90 3.83 -2.98 16.38
C LEU A 90 3.15 -3.93 17.36
N LYS A 91 3.85 -4.28 18.44
CA LYS A 91 3.38 -5.07 19.57
C LYS A 91 3.05 -4.09 20.70
N PRO A 92 1.77 -4.00 21.12
CA PRO A 92 1.38 -3.21 22.28
C PRO A 92 2.07 -3.66 23.56
#